data_AF-A0A848WT20-F1
#
_entry.id   AF-A0A848WT20-F1
#
_cell.length_a   1.000
_cell.length_b   1.000
_cell.length_c   1.000
_cell.angle_alpha   90.00
_cell.angle_beta   90.00
_cell.angle_gamma   90.00
#
_symmetry.space_group_name_H-M   'P 1'
#
loop_
_entity.id
_entity.type
_entity.pdbx_description
1 polymer ?
#
loop_
_entity_poly.entity_id
_entity_poly.type
_entity_poly.pdbx_seq_one_letter_code
_entity_poly.pdbx_strand_id
1 'polypeptide(L)'
;MDDSIRELADEIYREKVLRARKMSVAERFDEGIALFEELALPMMKAGIRHQFPDADDADVESILRKRLRRLKQVADYGIYQDV
;
A
#
# COMPACT_ATOMS: atom_id res chain seq x y z
N MET A 1 -21.27 -1.35 -14.69
CA MET A 1 -20.02 -2.12 -14.83
C MET A 1 -20.33 -3.28 -15.73
N ASP A 2 -19.45 -3.55 -16.69
CA ASP A 2 -19.55 -4.71 -17.57
C ASP A 2 -19.57 -6.00 -16.72
N ASP A 3 -20.54 -6.89 -16.94
CA ASP A 3 -20.72 -8.09 -16.11
C ASP A 3 -19.50 -9.02 -16.19
N SER A 4 -18.77 -8.99 -17.32
CA SER A 4 -17.51 -9.72 -17.50
C SER A 4 -16.40 -9.29 -16.53
N ILE A 5 -16.33 -7.99 -16.20
CA ILE A 5 -15.35 -7.44 -15.26
C ILE A 5 -15.66 -7.90 -13.83
N ARG A 6 -16.96 -8.00 -13.49
CA ARG A 6 -17.38 -8.47 -12.16
C ARG A 6 -17.00 -9.93 -11.97
N GLU A 7 -17.30 -10.79 -12.95
CA GLU A 7 -16.96 -12.22 -12.90
C GLU A 7 -15.46 -12.43 -12.73
N LEU A 8 -14.64 -11.70 -13.49
CA LEU A 8 -13.19 -11.74 -13.36
C LEU A 8 -12.70 -11.28 -11.98
N ALA A 9 -13.29 -10.21 -11.44
CA ALA A 9 -12.93 -9.71 -10.12
C ALA A 9 -13.25 -10.73 -9.01
N ASP A 10 -14.39 -11.42 -9.11
CA ASP A 10 -14.80 -12.47 -8.18
C ASP A 10 -13.88 -13.69 -8.26
N GLU A 11 -13.45 -14.08 -9.47
CA GLU A 11 -12.50 -15.17 -9.68
C GLU A 11 -11.13 -14.85 -9.05
N ILE A 12 -10.59 -13.66 -9.33
CA ILE A 12 -9.34 -13.18 -8.72
C ILE A 12 -9.45 -13.14 -7.19
N TYR A 13 -10.59 -12.67 -6.67
CA TYR A 13 -10.81 -12.63 -5.23
C TYR A 13 -10.82 -14.03 -4.62
N ARG A 14 -11.53 -14.97 -5.25
CA ARG A 14 -11.58 -16.38 -4.81
C ARG A 14 -10.19 -17.00 -4.78
N GLU A 15 -9.39 -16.78 -5.82
CA GLU A 15 -8.01 -17.28 -5.89
C GLU A 15 -7.16 -16.74 -4.73
N LYS A 16 -7.21 -15.42 -4.48
CA LYS A 16 -6.49 -14.77 -3.38
C LYS A 16 -6.85 -15.37 -2.01
N VAL A 17 -8.15 -15.62 -1.77
CA VAL A 17 -8.62 -16.25 -0.53
C VAL A 17 -8.10 -17.68 -0.39
N LEU A 18 -8.16 -18.48 -1.45
CA LEU A 18 -7.67 -19.86 -1.42
C LEU A 18 -6.16 -19.92 -1.18
N ARG A 19 -5.39 -19.02 -1.80
CA ARG A 19 -3.95 -18.88 -1.58
C ARG A 19 -3.64 -18.53 -0.13
N ALA A 20 -4.29 -17.50 0.41
CA ALA A 20 -4.09 -17.04 1.79
C ALA A 20 -4.46 -18.11 2.85
N ARG A 21 -5.42 -18.98 2.55
CA ARG A 21 -5.81 -20.11 3.42
C ARG A 21 -4.78 -21.24 3.47
N LYS A 22 -3.97 -21.40 2.42
CA LYS A 22 -2.90 -22.41 2.36
C LYS A 22 -1.62 -21.95 3.04
N MET A 23 -1.44 -20.64 3.20
CA MET A 23 -0.30 -20.05 3.89
C MET A 23 -0.39 -20.28 5.41
N SER A 24 0.74 -20.66 6.00
CA SER A 24 0.97 -20.55 7.44
C SER A 24 0.93 -19.08 7.88
N VAL A 25 0.90 -18.87 9.20
CA VAL A 25 0.93 -17.52 9.77
C VAL A 25 2.20 -16.77 9.37
N ALA A 26 3.37 -17.43 9.42
CA ALA A 26 4.64 -16.83 9.04
C ALA A 26 4.66 -16.41 7.57
N GLU A 27 4.28 -17.32 6.66
CA GLU A 27 4.21 -17.01 5.22
C GLU A 27 3.24 -15.85 4.93
N ARG A 28 2.14 -15.74 5.68
CA ARG A 28 1.20 -14.63 5.53
C ARG A 28 1.81 -13.30 6.00
N PHE A 29 2.64 -13.31 7.05
CA PHE A 29 3.38 -12.12 7.47
C PHE A 29 4.39 -11.70 6.39
N ASP A 30 5.17 -12.64 5.86
CA ASP A 30 6.17 -12.37 4.83
C ASP A 30 5.51 -11.83 3.55
N GLU A 31 4.40 -12.42 3.11
CA GLU A 31 3.60 -11.91 1.98
C GLU A 31 3.12 -10.47 2.24
N GLY A 32 2.72 -10.16 3.47
CA GLY A 32 2.32 -8.80 3.86
C GLY A 32 3.46 -7.78 3.71
N ILE A 33 4.68 -8.17 4.09
CA ILE A 33 5.88 -7.35 3.92
C ILE A 33 6.20 -7.17 2.43
N ALA A 34 6.19 -8.25 1.65
CA ALA A 34 6.45 -8.22 0.21
C ALA A 34 5.44 -7.30 -0.51
N LEU A 35 4.15 -7.40 -0.20
CA LEU A 35 3.12 -6.52 -0.77
C LEU A 35 3.37 -5.04 -0.45
N PHE A 36 3.86 -4.74 0.75
CA PHE A 36 4.22 -3.37 1.11
C PHE A 36 5.43 -2.87 0.33
N GLU A 37 6.49 -3.67 0.26
CA GLU A 37 7.77 -3.30 -0.37
C GLU A 37 7.69 -3.25 -1.89
N GLU A 38 7.06 -4.22 -2.52
CA GLU A 38 7.03 -4.39 -3.98
C GLU A 38 5.93 -3.58 -4.66
N LEU A 39 4.83 -3.28 -3.95
CA LEU A 39 3.68 -2.60 -4.55
C LEU A 39 3.40 -1.25 -3.87
N ALA A 40 3.12 -1.23 -2.57
CA ALA A 40 2.64 -0.03 -1.90
C ALA A 40 3.69 1.09 -1.87
N LEU A 41 4.94 0.77 -1.50
CA LEU A 41 6.04 1.73 -1.46
C LEU A 41 6.33 2.36 -2.84
N PRO A 42 6.52 1.59 -3.93
CA PRO A 42 6.70 2.14 -5.27
C PRO A 42 5.55 3.01 -5.74
N MET A 43 4.30 2.60 -5.49
CA MET A 43 3.12 3.40 -5.85
C MET A 43 3.10 4.76 -5.13
N MET A 44 3.38 4.77 -3.83
CA MET A 44 3.46 6.02 -3.07
C MET A 44 4.59 6.92 -3.58
N LYS A 45 5.77 6.35 -3.87
CA LYS A 45 6.90 7.10 -4.44
C LYS A 45 6.58 7.65 -5.82
N ALA A 46 5.91 6.87 -6.68
CA ALA A 46 5.47 7.33 -8.00
C ALA A 46 4.50 8.52 -7.88
N GLY A 47 3.54 8.44 -6.96
CA GLY A 47 2.63 9.55 -6.68
C GLY A 47 3.33 10.80 -6.16
N ILE A 48 4.38 10.66 -5.35
CA ILE A 48 5.21 11.78 -4.87
C ILE A 48 6.00 12.39 -6.02
N ARG A 49 6.69 11.58 -6.85
CA ARG A 49 7.42 12.07 -8.03
C ARG A 49 6.52 12.81 -9.01
N HIS A 50 5.28 12.34 -9.19
CA HIS A 50 4.31 13.04 -10.01
C HIS A 50 3.92 14.43 -9.44
N GLN A 51 3.86 14.56 -8.11
CA GLN A 51 3.55 15.83 -7.44
C GLN A 51 4.76 16.78 -7.37
N PHE A 52 5.98 16.23 -7.36
CA PHE A 52 7.23 16.97 -7.25
C PHE A 52 8.22 16.46 -8.34
N PRO A 53 8.07 16.91 -9.60
CA PRO A 53 8.89 16.41 -10.71
C PRO A 53 10.39 16.67 -10.56
N ASP A 54 10.76 17.73 -9.84
CA ASP A 54 12.16 18.14 -9.63
C ASP A 54 12.79 17.52 -8.37
N ALA A 55 12.01 16.73 -7.61
CA ALA A 55 12.51 16.08 -6.40
C ALA A 55 13.44 14.92 -6.75
N ASP A 56 14.59 14.87 -6.09
CA ASP A 56 15.48 13.71 -6.17
C ASP A 56 14.98 12.55 -5.29
N ASP A 57 15.69 11.42 -5.30
CA ASP A 57 15.29 10.25 -4.53
C ASP A 57 15.30 10.48 -3.01
N ALA A 58 16.20 11.34 -2.51
CA ALA A 58 16.28 11.67 -1.09
C ALA A 58 15.10 12.54 -0.67
N ASP A 59 14.70 13.49 -1.51
CA ASP A 59 13.53 14.33 -1.32
C ASP A 59 12.25 13.49 -1.31
N VAL A 60 12.09 12.59 -2.29
CA VAL A 60 10.94 11.68 -2.38
C VAL A 60 10.83 10.81 -1.13
N GLU A 61 11.94 10.26 -0.65
CA GLU A 61 12.00 9.45 0.57
C GLU A 61 11.66 10.29 1.82
N SER A 62 12.16 11.52 1.91
CA SER A 62 11.87 12.44 3.01
C SER A 62 10.38 12.79 3.08
N ILE A 63 9.76 13.09 1.94
CA ILE A 63 8.33 13.38 1.82
C ILE A 63 7.50 12.15 2.21
N LEU A 64 7.88 10.97 1.71
CA LEU A 64 7.21 9.71 2.03
C LEU A 64 7.21 9.45 3.54
N ARG A 65 8.38 9.55 4.18
CA ARG A 65 8.50 9.37 5.64
C ARG A 65 7.66 10.37 6.42
N LYS A 66 7.61 11.64 5.98
CA LYS A 66 6.75 12.65 6.61
C LYS A 66 5.27 12.27 6.54
N ARG A 67 4.81 11.77 5.38
CA ARG A 67 3.42 11.33 5.18
C ARG A 67 3.09 10.10 6.03
N LEU A 68 3.97 9.09 6.04
CA LEU A 68 3.78 7.88 6.86
C LEU A 68 3.74 8.18 8.36
N ARG A 69 4.59 9.11 8.84
CA ARG A 69 4.53 9.56 10.25
C ARG A 69 3.18 10.18 10.59
N ARG A 70 2.62 11.01 9.72
CA ARG A 70 1.28 11.59 9.91
C ARG A 70 0.20 10.50 9.95
N LEU A 71 0.26 9.53 9.03
CA LEU A 71 -0.69 8.40 9.04
C LEU A 71 -0.60 7.60 10.34
N LYS A 72 0.63 7.35 10.82
CA LYS A 72 0.84 6.69 12.12
C LYS A 72 0.24 7.50 13.27
N GLN A 73 0.47 8.81 13.31
CA GLN A 73 -0.12 9.68 14.33
C GLN A 73 -1.65 9.62 14.32
N VAL A 74 -2.27 9.66 13.13
CA VAL A 74 -3.73 9.54 13.00
C VAL A 74 -4.22 8.17 13.49
N ALA A 75 -3.51 7.09 13.16
CA ALA A 75 -3.86 5.74 13.60
C ALA A 75 -3.72 5.57 15.12
N ASP A 76 -2.68 6.14 15.72
CA ASP A 76 -2.38 6.00 17.15
C ASP A 76 -3.30 6.86 18.04
N TYR A 77 -3.74 8.05 17.57
CA TYR A 77 -4.41 9.04 18.43
C TYR A 77 -5.84 9.43 17.99
N GLY A 78 -6.26 9.10 16.76
CA GLY A 78 -7.57 9.49 16.23
C GLY A 78 -7.66 10.98 15.86
N ILE A 79 -8.15 11.25 14.64
CA ILE A 79 -8.32 12.55 13.95
C ILE A 79 -7.11 13.52 14.04
N TYR A 80 -6.53 13.75 12.87
CA TYR A 80 -5.44 14.68 12.57
C TYR A 80 -5.55 16.03 13.33
N GLN A 81 -4.54 16.36 14.14
CA GLN A 81 -4.33 17.71 14.68
C GLN A 81 -3.26 18.38 13.82
N ASP A 82 -3.64 19.34 12.98
CA ASP A 82 -2.69 20.23 12.31
C ASP A 82 -2.01 21.10 13.37
N VAL A 83 -0.69 20.96 13.50
CA VAL A 83 0.15 21.89 14.27
C VAL A 83 1.12 22.57 13.31
#